data_AF-A0A5U3B6Z6-F1
#
_entry.id   AF-A0A5U3B6Z6-F1
#
_cell.length_a   1.000
_cell.length_b   1.000
_cell.length_c   1.000
_cell.angle_alpha   90.00
_cell.angle_beta   90.00
_cell.angle_gamma   90.00
#
_symmetry.space_group_name_H-M   'P 1'
#
loop_
_entity.id
_entity.type
_entity.pdbx_description
1 polymer ?
#
loop_
_entity_poly.entity_id
_entity_poly.type
_entity_poly.pdbx_seq_one_letter_code
_entity_poly.pdbx_strand_id
1 'polypeptide(L)'
;TEKTSYFLDISGGATDFKRFILRYQEQKKRFEKFKPKHPVIMLLDNDSGPKDLLNHLKDKVKNCPNDVDTIRKARYTYIFDNLYLLLTPLLPGGKESCMEDLFDSTVLSTVLDGKTFNKSNDTDTKTEYGKHVFSTKVIKANCKTISFEKFKVIFDGIEEIIADYSKRCKV
;
A
#
# COMPACT_ATOMS: atom_id res chain seq x y z
N THR A 1 7.91 -16.21 -8.15
CA THR A 1 8.15 -16.00 -6.71
C THR A 1 9.61 -15.77 -6.40
N GLU A 2 10.56 -16.64 -6.84
CA GLU A 2 12.01 -16.40 -6.64
C GLU A 2 12.55 -15.13 -7.31
N LYS A 3 12.22 -14.86 -8.59
CA LYS A 3 12.70 -13.64 -9.27
C LYS A 3 12.14 -12.35 -8.67
N THR A 4 10.87 -12.36 -8.23
CA THR A 4 10.23 -11.21 -7.57
C THR A 4 10.87 -10.92 -6.22
N SER A 5 11.13 -11.95 -5.42
CA SER A 5 11.87 -11.81 -4.15
C SER A 5 13.31 -11.38 -4.38
N TYR A 6 13.98 -11.86 -5.43
CA TYR A 6 15.36 -11.49 -5.74
C TYR A 6 15.49 -10.03 -6.21
N PHE A 7 14.58 -9.56 -7.07
CA PHE A 7 14.63 -8.20 -7.62
C PHE A 7 14.02 -7.14 -6.71
N LEU A 8 12.94 -7.46 -6.00
CA LEU A 8 12.26 -6.49 -5.13
C LEU A 8 12.69 -6.60 -3.66
N ASP A 9 13.22 -7.75 -3.23
CA ASP A 9 13.57 -8.06 -1.83
C ASP A 9 12.44 -7.75 -0.84
N ILE A 10 11.20 -7.93 -1.32
CA ILE A 10 9.97 -7.86 -0.53
C ILE A 10 9.65 -9.29 -0.16
N SER A 11 10.22 -9.78 0.94
CA SER A 11 10.07 -11.17 1.39
C SER A 11 9.51 -11.29 2.82
N GLY A 12 9.47 -10.20 3.58
CA GLY A 12 8.98 -10.14 4.96
C GLY A 12 8.88 -8.72 5.54
N GLY A 13 7.80 -8.00 5.21
CA GLY A 13 7.28 -6.89 6.02
C GLY A 13 7.89 -5.49 5.85
N ALA A 14 7.66 -4.64 6.84
CA ALA A 14 8.00 -3.20 6.94
C ALA A 14 9.42 -2.81 6.50
N THR A 15 10.40 -3.57 6.97
CA THR A 15 11.84 -3.31 6.78
C THR A 15 12.26 -3.41 5.31
N ASP A 16 11.49 -4.12 4.50
CA ASP A 16 11.78 -4.36 3.09
C ASP A 16 11.47 -3.14 2.23
N PHE A 17 10.51 -2.30 2.61
CA PHE A 17 10.11 -1.16 1.79
C PHE A 17 11.21 -0.08 1.74
N LYS A 18 11.85 0.21 2.88
CA LYS A 18 13.01 1.12 2.91
C LYS A 18 14.15 0.59 2.04
N ARG A 19 14.42 -0.71 2.12
CA ARG A 19 15.46 -1.36 1.32
C ARG A 19 15.14 -1.30 -0.17
N PHE A 20 13.89 -1.53 -0.54
CA PHE A 20 13.41 -1.41 -1.91
C PHE A 20 13.70 -0.02 -2.46
N ILE A 21 13.37 1.06 -1.76
CA ILE A 21 13.65 2.43 -2.22
C ILE A 21 15.14 2.67 -2.44
N LEU A 22 15.98 2.27 -1.47
CA LEU A 22 17.43 2.44 -1.57
C LEU A 22 18.00 1.69 -2.78
N ARG A 23 17.57 0.43 -2.97
CA ARG A 23 17.99 -0.37 -4.13
C ARG A 23 17.44 0.18 -5.44
N TYR A 24 16.20 0.67 -5.46
CA TYR A 24 15.61 1.26 -6.65
C TYR A 24 16.46 2.43 -7.15
N GLN A 25 16.84 3.32 -6.24
CA GLN A 25 17.71 4.45 -6.55
C GLN A 25 19.10 4.02 -7.04
N GLU A 26 19.68 2.97 -6.45
CA GLU A 26 20.98 2.43 -6.87
C GLU A 26 20.91 1.76 -8.25
N GLN A 27 19.93 0.87 -8.45
CA GLN A 27 19.78 0.12 -9.69
C GLN A 27 19.45 1.05 -10.87
N LYS A 28 18.65 2.10 -10.66
CA LYS A 28 18.32 3.08 -11.70
C LYS A 28 19.57 3.77 -12.28
N LYS A 29 20.64 3.96 -11.49
CA LYS A 29 21.93 4.49 -12.01
C LYS A 29 22.54 3.58 -13.08
N ARG A 30 22.24 2.28 -13.07
CA ARG A 30 22.69 1.33 -14.10
C ARG A 30 21.85 1.40 -15.37
N PHE A 31 20.68 2.02 -15.30
CA PHE A 31 19.71 2.15 -16.39
C PHE A 31 19.47 3.62 -16.79
N GLU A 32 20.46 4.52 -16.63
CA GLU A 32 20.30 5.96 -16.89
C GLU A 32 19.81 6.30 -18.30
N LYS A 33 20.12 5.46 -19.29
CA LYS A 33 19.65 5.61 -20.68
C LYS A 33 18.16 5.27 -20.85
N PHE A 34 17.56 4.59 -19.89
CA PHE A 34 16.15 4.21 -19.93
C PHE A 34 15.31 5.22 -19.15
N LYS A 35 14.47 5.96 -19.87
CA LYS A 35 13.44 6.80 -19.26
C LYS A 35 12.20 5.94 -18.99
N PRO A 36 11.77 5.77 -17.72
CA PRO A 36 10.54 5.05 -17.44
C PRO A 36 9.37 5.74 -18.12
N LYS A 37 8.43 4.95 -18.65
CA LYS A 37 7.22 5.47 -19.34
C LYS A 37 6.01 5.57 -18.41
N HIS A 38 6.09 4.94 -17.24
CA HIS A 38 4.98 4.81 -16.29
C HIS A 38 5.49 4.98 -14.86
N PRO A 39 4.62 5.45 -13.95
CA PRO A 39 4.96 5.51 -12.53
C PRO A 39 5.04 4.10 -11.94
N VAL A 40 5.90 3.94 -10.93
CA VAL A 40 5.88 2.83 -10.00
C VAL A 40 5.18 3.32 -8.74
N ILE A 41 4.12 2.64 -8.34
CA ILE A 41 3.28 3.02 -7.20
C ILE A 41 3.43 1.98 -6.09
N MET A 42 3.97 2.41 -4.96
CA MET A 42 3.93 1.63 -3.71
C MET A 42 2.61 1.92 -3.02
N LEU A 43 1.67 0.97 -3.08
CA LEU A 43 0.41 1.03 -2.34
C LEU A 43 0.56 0.27 -1.01
N LEU A 44 0.53 0.97 0.12
CA LEU A 44 0.75 0.39 1.45
C LEU A 44 -0.38 0.76 2.43
N ASP A 45 -0.54 -0.06 3.47
CA ASP A 45 -1.40 0.25 4.61
C ASP A 45 -0.89 1.49 5.36
N ASN A 46 -1.81 2.30 5.88
CA ASN A 46 -1.51 3.49 6.66
C ASN A 46 -1.51 3.17 8.15
N ASP A 47 -0.70 2.19 8.52
CA ASP A 47 -0.55 1.70 9.89
C ASP A 47 0.91 1.80 10.35
N SER A 48 1.27 1.05 11.39
CA SER A 48 2.65 0.96 11.88
C SER A 48 3.62 0.24 10.93
N GLY A 49 3.12 -0.50 9.94
CA GLY A 49 3.90 -1.26 8.97
C GLY A 49 4.94 -0.41 8.21
N PRO A 50 4.58 0.66 7.49
CA PRO A 50 5.57 1.45 6.76
C PRO A 50 6.39 2.42 7.64
N LYS A 51 6.36 2.35 8.97
CA LYS A 51 6.98 3.35 9.87
C LYS A 51 8.45 3.66 9.53
N ASP A 52 9.27 2.65 9.30
CA ASP A 52 10.70 2.83 8.98
C ASP A 52 10.91 3.48 7.61
N LEU A 53 10.04 3.16 6.65
CA LEU A 53 10.00 3.83 5.35
C LEU A 53 9.63 5.30 5.53
N LEU A 54 8.54 5.61 6.24
CA LEU A 54 8.07 6.99 6.40
C LEU A 54 9.12 7.87 7.10
N ASN A 55 9.78 7.34 8.13
CA ASN A 55 10.91 8.03 8.76
C ASN A 55 12.07 8.27 7.79
N HIS A 56 12.40 7.26 6.96
CA HIS A 56 13.44 7.44 5.95
C HIS A 56 13.08 8.51 4.90
N LEU A 57 11.83 8.53 4.42
CA LEU A 57 11.35 9.54 3.49
C LEU A 57 11.47 10.94 4.07
N LYS A 58 10.95 11.13 5.29
CA LYS A 58 11.06 12.37 6.06
C LYS A 58 12.51 12.86 6.20
N ASP A 59 13.42 11.97 6.58
CA ASP A 59 14.76 12.36 6.99
C ASP A 59 15.76 12.49 5.82
N LYS A 60 15.53 11.77 4.72
CA LYS A 60 16.54 11.58 3.65
C LYS A 60 16.08 11.94 2.25
N VAL A 61 14.76 12.07 1.99
CA VAL A 61 14.25 12.34 0.64
C VAL A 61 13.76 13.79 0.57
N LYS A 62 14.53 14.65 -0.12
CA LYS A 62 14.30 16.10 -0.18
C LYS A 62 12.93 16.52 -0.73
N ASN A 63 12.33 15.71 -1.60
CA ASN A 63 11.03 16.00 -2.21
C ASN A 63 9.84 15.61 -1.32
N CYS A 64 10.10 14.86 -0.24
CA CYS A 64 9.07 14.44 0.69
C CYS A 64 8.89 15.49 1.80
N PRO A 65 7.69 15.60 2.39
CA PRO A 65 7.48 16.36 3.61
C PRO A 65 8.45 15.92 4.72
N ASN A 66 8.92 16.88 5.51
CA ASN A 66 9.78 16.64 6.67
C ASN A 66 9.00 16.22 7.94
N ASP A 67 7.76 15.78 7.76
CA ASP A 67 6.83 15.39 8.80
C ASP A 67 6.04 14.14 8.38
N VAL A 68 6.00 13.13 9.25
CA VAL A 68 5.35 11.84 8.96
C VAL A 68 3.84 11.99 8.88
N ASP A 69 3.24 12.83 9.72
CA ASP A 69 1.79 13.04 9.72
C ASP A 69 1.32 13.69 8.42
N THR A 70 2.13 14.59 7.87
CA THR A 70 1.91 15.20 6.55
C THR A 70 1.98 14.14 5.46
N ILE A 71 2.95 13.21 5.51
CA ILE A 71 3.03 12.09 4.56
C ILE A 71 1.78 11.19 4.69
N ARG A 72 1.34 10.87 5.91
CA ARG A 72 0.16 10.02 6.16
C ARG A 72 -1.16 10.64 5.73
N LYS A 73 -1.25 11.98 5.77
CA LYS A 73 -2.43 12.74 5.32
C LYS A 73 -2.38 13.09 3.84
N ALA A 74 -1.22 12.97 3.20
CA ALA A 74 -1.06 13.29 1.79
C ALA A 74 -1.88 12.35 0.92
N ARG A 75 -2.41 12.89 -0.17
CA ARG A 75 -3.16 12.12 -1.17
C ARG A 75 -2.30 11.04 -1.82
N TYR A 76 -1.06 11.39 -2.16
CA TYR A 76 0.06 10.52 -2.51
C TYR A 76 1.35 11.30 -2.27
N THR A 77 2.48 10.61 -2.22
CA THR A 77 3.80 11.22 -2.09
C THR A 77 4.67 10.84 -3.28
N TYR A 78 5.13 11.84 -4.03
CA TYR A 78 6.19 11.66 -5.00
C TYR A 78 7.53 11.53 -4.27
N ILE A 79 8.25 10.43 -4.52
CA ILE A 79 9.52 10.14 -3.83
C ILE A 79 10.69 10.66 -4.69
N PHE A 80 10.95 10.01 -5.82
CA PHE A 80 11.92 10.42 -6.84
C PHE A 80 11.71 9.66 -8.15
N ASP A 81 12.30 10.15 -9.24
CA ASP A 81 12.22 9.56 -10.58
C ASP A 81 10.78 9.30 -11.03
N ASN A 82 10.33 8.05 -11.01
CA ASN A 82 8.98 7.62 -11.31
C ASN A 82 8.32 6.88 -10.14
N LEU A 83 8.90 6.96 -8.93
CA LEU A 83 8.44 6.25 -7.74
C LEU A 83 7.51 7.12 -6.89
N TYR A 84 6.36 6.56 -6.55
CA TYR A 84 5.31 7.18 -5.75
C TYR A 84 4.90 6.26 -4.60
N LEU A 85 4.44 6.88 -3.51
CA LEU A 85 3.80 6.22 -2.39
C LEU A 85 2.33 6.63 -2.32
N LEU A 86 1.45 5.64 -2.23
CA LEU A 86 0.03 5.79 -1.95
C LEU A 86 -0.27 5.01 -0.67
N LEU A 87 -0.83 5.67 0.34
CA LEU A 87 -1.25 5.03 1.57
C LEU A 87 -2.77 4.86 1.57
N THR A 88 -3.29 3.85 2.28
CA THR A 88 -4.72 3.78 2.57
C THR A 88 -5.18 5.06 3.29
N PRO A 89 -6.42 5.53 3.05
CA PRO A 89 -6.90 6.75 3.70
C PRO A 89 -6.96 6.55 5.22
N LEU A 90 -6.57 7.56 6.00
CA LEU A 90 -6.72 7.51 7.45
C LEU A 90 -8.20 7.36 7.82
N LEU A 91 -8.45 6.59 8.87
CA LEU A 91 -9.78 6.50 9.48
C LEU A 91 -10.14 7.81 10.19
N PRO A 92 -11.44 8.06 10.48
CA PRO A 92 -11.89 9.24 11.19
C PRO A 92 -11.10 9.50 12.48
N GLY A 93 -10.68 10.76 12.67
CA GLY A 93 -9.82 11.16 13.78
C GLY A 93 -8.33 10.89 13.56
N GLY A 94 -7.91 10.59 12.32
CA GLY A 94 -6.49 10.38 11.98
C GLY A 94 -5.95 9.02 12.45
N LYS A 95 -6.84 8.05 12.65
CA LYS A 95 -6.46 6.70 13.08
C LYS A 95 -5.86 5.91 11.92
N GLU A 96 -4.97 4.99 12.26
CA GLU A 96 -4.36 4.04 11.32
C GLU A 96 -5.41 3.26 10.54
N SER A 97 -5.07 2.83 9.33
CA SER A 97 -5.95 2.05 8.47
C SER A 97 -5.18 0.98 7.69
N CYS A 98 -5.90 -0.06 7.30
CA CYS A 98 -5.42 -1.09 6.38
C CYS A 98 -6.41 -1.29 5.21
N MET A 99 -5.99 -2.04 4.19
CA MET A 99 -6.79 -2.33 3.02
C MET A 99 -8.17 -2.91 3.36
N GLU A 100 -8.26 -3.74 4.41
CA GLU A 100 -9.51 -4.35 4.83
C GLU A 100 -10.53 -3.36 5.39
N ASP A 101 -10.09 -2.21 5.92
CA ASP A 101 -11.01 -1.17 6.43
C ASP A 101 -11.81 -0.49 5.29
N LEU A 102 -11.48 -0.75 4.02
CA LEU A 102 -12.25 -0.32 2.86
C LEU A 102 -13.45 -1.24 2.56
N PHE A 103 -13.60 -2.37 3.24
CA PHE A 103 -14.83 -3.17 3.14
C PHE A 103 -15.93 -2.64 4.06
N ASP A 104 -17.17 -2.92 3.71
CA ASP A 104 -18.30 -2.63 4.59
C ASP A 104 -18.29 -3.53 5.84
N SER A 105 -18.81 -3.00 6.95
CA SER A 105 -18.86 -3.73 8.21
C SER A 105 -19.62 -5.06 8.08
N THR A 106 -20.65 -5.11 7.24
CA THR A 106 -21.40 -6.34 6.95
C THR A 106 -20.52 -7.42 6.33
N VAL A 107 -19.59 -7.04 5.46
CA VAL A 107 -18.63 -7.96 4.85
C VAL A 107 -17.59 -8.40 5.89
N LEU A 108 -17.06 -7.46 6.68
CA LEU A 108 -16.10 -7.75 7.75
C LEU A 108 -16.68 -8.62 8.86
N SER A 109 -17.98 -8.56 9.12
CA SER A 109 -18.69 -9.38 10.11
C SER A 109 -19.17 -10.73 9.57
N THR A 110 -18.72 -11.15 8.38
CA THR A 110 -19.10 -12.45 7.80
C THR A 110 -18.62 -13.59 8.70
N VAL A 111 -19.53 -14.44 9.14
CA VAL A 111 -19.22 -15.67 9.88
C VAL A 111 -19.08 -16.83 8.89
N LEU A 112 -17.95 -17.54 8.94
CA LEU A 112 -17.67 -18.70 8.11
C LEU A 112 -17.37 -19.90 9.02
N ASP A 113 -18.14 -20.98 8.89
CA ASP A 113 -17.98 -22.20 9.71
C ASP A 113 -17.93 -21.92 11.22
N GLY A 114 -18.76 -20.98 11.69
CA GLY A 114 -18.81 -20.54 13.09
C GLY A 114 -17.66 -19.64 13.54
N LYS A 115 -16.76 -19.22 12.64
CA LYS A 115 -15.61 -18.37 12.93
C LYS A 115 -15.82 -16.94 12.42
N THR A 116 -15.24 -15.96 13.12
CA THR A 116 -15.27 -14.54 12.74
C THR A 116 -13.98 -14.10 12.05
N PHE A 117 -14.05 -13.05 11.23
CA PHE A 117 -12.86 -12.49 10.60
C PHE A 117 -11.98 -11.77 11.62
N ASN A 118 -10.69 -12.05 11.62
CA ASN A 118 -9.69 -11.29 12.35
C ASN A 118 -8.66 -10.70 11.37
N LYS A 119 -8.49 -9.37 11.44
CA LYS A 119 -7.57 -8.59 10.60
C LYS A 119 -6.12 -8.59 11.10
N SER A 120 -5.90 -8.98 12.35
CA SER A 120 -4.60 -9.11 12.99
C SER A 120 -3.81 -10.32 12.44
N ASN A 121 -2.50 -10.31 12.72
CA ASN A 121 -1.63 -11.45 12.46
C ASN A 121 -1.73 -12.53 13.55
N ASP A 122 -2.33 -12.21 14.69
CA ASP A 122 -2.61 -13.14 15.78
C ASP A 122 -4.09 -13.53 15.72
N THR A 123 -4.36 -14.78 15.33
CA THR A 123 -5.72 -15.31 15.16
C THR A 123 -5.90 -16.56 16.00
N ASP A 124 -6.96 -16.62 16.81
CA ASP A 124 -7.36 -17.90 17.42
C ASP A 124 -8.02 -18.77 16.36
N THR A 125 -7.25 -19.70 15.80
CA THR A 125 -7.72 -20.58 14.71
C THR A 125 -8.96 -21.40 15.04
N LYS A 126 -9.37 -21.52 16.32
CA LYS A 126 -10.62 -22.18 16.70
C LYS A 126 -11.84 -21.30 16.47
N THR A 127 -11.72 -20.00 16.74
CA THR A 127 -12.84 -19.04 16.77
C THR A 127 -12.77 -18.02 15.64
N GLU A 128 -11.64 -17.91 14.96
CA GLU A 128 -11.37 -16.86 13.98
C GLU A 128 -10.70 -17.40 12.70
N TYR A 129 -10.87 -16.65 11.61
CA TYR A 129 -10.16 -16.87 10.36
C TYR A 129 -9.43 -15.60 9.90
N GLY A 130 -8.26 -15.79 9.28
CA GLY A 130 -7.41 -14.69 8.83
C GLY A 130 -7.66 -14.25 7.37
N LYS A 131 -6.82 -13.31 6.93
CA LYS A 131 -6.89 -12.61 5.63
C LYS A 131 -6.95 -13.54 4.41
N HIS A 132 -6.25 -14.67 4.44
CA HIS A 132 -6.27 -15.63 3.34
C HIS A 132 -7.66 -16.24 3.13
N VAL A 133 -8.33 -16.64 4.23
CA VAL A 133 -9.68 -17.20 4.16
C VAL A 133 -10.68 -16.11 3.80
N PHE A 134 -10.54 -14.91 4.37
CA PHE A 134 -11.38 -13.77 4.02
C PHE A 134 -11.36 -13.47 2.51
N SER A 135 -10.17 -13.33 1.92
CA SER A 135 -10.04 -13.02 0.48
C SER A 135 -10.57 -14.15 -0.42
N THR A 136 -10.28 -15.40 -0.08
CA THR A 136 -10.60 -16.55 -0.96
C THR A 136 -12.01 -17.10 -0.78
N LYS A 137 -12.57 -17.06 0.43
CA LYS A 137 -13.87 -17.67 0.77
C LYS A 137 -14.98 -16.65 0.94
N VAL A 138 -14.67 -15.42 1.36
CA VAL A 138 -15.68 -14.37 1.52
C VAL A 138 -15.68 -13.46 0.30
N ILE A 139 -14.56 -12.78 0.01
CA ILE A 139 -14.49 -11.77 -1.06
C ILE A 139 -14.67 -12.41 -2.43
N LYS A 140 -13.87 -13.43 -2.77
CA LYS A 140 -13.94 -14.07 -4.10
C LYS A 140 -15.30 -14.73 -4.37
N ALA A 141 -15.92 -15.34 -3.37
CA ALA A 141 -17.21 -16.01 -3.52
C ALA A 141 -18.36 -15.02 -3.74
N ASN A 142 -18.28 -13.82 -3.13
CA ASN A 142 -19.35 -12.82 -3.13
C ASN A 142 -18.97 -11.55 -3.91
N CYS A 143 -17.97 -11.60 -4.80
CA CYS A 143 -17.43 -10.41 -5.46
C CYS A 143 -18.46 -9.66 -6.33
N LYS A 144 -19.54 -10.32 -6.74
CA LYS A 144 -20.64 -9.71 -7.52
C LYS A 144 -21.63 -8.93 -6.65
N THR A 145 -21.68 -9.20 -5.36
CA THR A 145 -22.65 -8.61 -4.42
C THR A 145 -22.00 -7.67 -3.42
N ILE A 146 -20.70 -7.83 -3.17
CA ILE A 146 -19.92 -6.92 -2.32
C ILE A 146 -19.76 -5.58 -3.02
N SER A 147 -20.05 -4.50 -2.29
CA SER A 147 -19.71 -3.14 -2.71
C SER A 147 -18.21 -2.89 -2.56
N PHE A 148 -17.59 -2.32 -3.59
CA PHE A 148 -16.20 -1.87 -3.58
C PHE A 148 -16.09 -0.34 -3.67
N GLU A 149 -17.18 0.40 -3.44
CA GLU A 149 -17.22 1.86 -3.60
C GLU A 149 -16.14 2.58 -2.80
N LYS A 150 -15.86 2.12 -1.57
CA LYS A 150 -14.80 2.72 -0.73
C LYS A 150 -13.39 2.53 -1.31
N PHE A 151 -13.17 1.55 -2.20
CA PHE A 151 -11.88 1.39 -2.90
C PHE A 151 -11.67 2.44 -3.99
N LYS A 152 -12.72 3.16 -4.41
CA LYS A 152 -12.62 4.25 -5.39
C LYS A 152 -11.54 5.25 -4.99
N VAL A 153 -11.38 5.54 -3.70
CA VAL A 153 -10.34 6.43 -3.18
C VAL A 153 -8.92 6.00 -3.57
N ILE A 154 -8.65 4.69 -3.65
CA ILE A 154 -7.35 4.14 -4.07
C ILE A 154 -7.20 4.28 -5.59
N PHE A 155 -8.22 3.90 -6.36
CA PHE A 155 -8.19 3.99 -7.82
C PHE A 155 -8.05 5.43 -8.31
N ASP A 156 -8.82 6.36 -7.74
CA ASP A 156 -8.68 7.79 -7.99
C ASP A 156 -7.24 8.26 -7.70
N GLY A 157 -6.62 7.75 -6.63
CA GLY A 157 -5.23 8.10 -6.28
C GLY A 157 -4.21 7.58 -7.30
N ILE A 158 -4.46 6.39 -7.85
CA ILE A 158 -3.65 5.82 -8.95
C ILE A 158 -3.78 6.68 -10.21
N GLU A 159 -4.99 7.08 -10.58
CA GLU A 159 -5.23 7.96 -11.74
C GLU A 159 -4.54 9.32 -11.58
N GLU A 160 -4.64 9.92 -10.39
CA GLU A 160 -3.96 11.17 -10.08
C GLU A 160 -2.43 11.04 -10.19
N ILE A 161 -1.84 9.95 -9.70
CA ILE A 161 -0.40 9.67 -9.84
C ILE A 161 -0.01 9.51 -11.31
N ILE A 162 -0.80 8.78 -12.11
CA ILE A 162 -0.55 8.62 -13.55
C ILE A 162 -0.58 9.97 -14.25
N ALA A 163 -1.55 10.82 -13.92
CA ALA A 163 -1.67 12.16 -14.48
C ALA A 163 -0.50 13.08 -14.06
N ASP A 164 -0.10 13.06 -12.78
CA ASP A 164 1.05 13.81 -12.28
C ASP A 164 2.35 13.34 -12.96
N TYR A 165 2.58 12.04 -13.06
CA TYR A 165 3.76 11.51 -13.73
C TYR A 165 3.81 11.89 -15.22
N SER A 166 2.69 11.82 -15.93
CA SER A 166 2.61 12.25 -17.33
C SER A 166 3.02 13.71 -17.50
N LYS A 167 2.63 14.61 -16.58
CA LYS A 167 3.05 16.02 -16.60
C LYS A 167 4.55 16.15 -16.39
N ARG A 168 5.15 15.36 -15.50
CA ARG A 168 6.60 15.38 -15.25
C ARG A 168 7.42 14.87 -16.43
N CYS A 169 6.92 13.88 -17.18
CA CYS A 169 7.60 13.35 -18.37
C CYS A 169 7.55 14.27 -19.59
N LYS A 170 6.66 15.26 -19.63
CA LYS A 170 6.54 16.24 -20.71
C LYS A 170 7.53 17.41 -20.56
N VAL A 171 8.33 17.42 -19.50
CA VAL A 171 9.38 18.40 -19.20
C VAL A 171 10.75 17.85 -19.57
#